data_AF-A0A1W0WCA9-F1
#
_entry.id   AF-A0A1W0WCA9-F1
#
_cell.length_a   1.000
_cell.length_b   1.000
_cell.length_c   1.000
_cell.angle_alpha   90.00
_cell.angle_beta   90.00
_cell.angle_gamma   90.00
#
_symmetry.space_group_name_H-M   'P 1'
#
loop_
_entity.id
_entity.type
_entity.pdbx_description
1 polymer ?
#
loop_
_entity_poly.entity_id
_entity_poly.type
_entity_poly.pdbx_seq_one_letter_code
_entity_poly.pdbx_strand_id
1 'polypeptide(L)'
;MFSTKICMALFLVAVMIIQQTEAASQHCTWHGTAPVCMPSCPSDKRSVMETACGKNKLACCITGKKKLCCPKSMGNIDPNLAAAMAH
;
A
#
# COMPACT_ATOMS: atom_id res chain seq x y z
N MET A 1 -31.10 12.73 -25.57
CA MET A 1 -31.72 13.04 -24.27
C MET A 1 -31.49 11.83 -23.36
N PHE A 2 -30.40 11.83 -22.60
CA PHE A 2 -30.07 10.69 -21.74
C PHE A 2 -31.10 10.60 -20.62
N SER A 3 -31.73 9.44 -20.48
CA SER A 3 -32.78 9.21 -19.48
C SER A 3 -32.25 9.50 -18.08
N THR A 4 -33.02 10.21 -17.26
CA THR A 4 -32.66 10.60 -15.88
C THR A 4 -32.23 9.41 -15.03
N LYS A 5 -32.76 8.22 -15.36
CA LYS A 5 -32.41 6.92 -14.77
C LYS A 5 -30.96 6.51 -15.07
N ILE A 6 -30.51 6.74 -16.30
CA ILE A 6 -29.14 6.44 -16.77
C ILE A 6 -28.14 7.39 -16.13
N CYS A 7 -28.47 8.69 -16.05
CA CYS A 7 -27.62 9.67 -15.35
C CYS A 7 -27.47 9.35 -13.86
N MET A 8 -28.56 8.97 -13.18
CA MET A 8 -28.50 8.61 -11.76
C MET A 8 -27.67 7.35 -11.52
N ALA A 9 -27.82 6.33 -12.38
CA ALA A 9 -27.04 5.10 -12.29
C ALA A 9 -25.53 5.36 -12.50
N LEU A 10 -25.16 6.18 -13.49
CA LEU A 10 -23.76 6.59 -13.71
C LEU A 10 -23.18 7.33 -12.50
N PHE A 11 -23.97 8.22 -11.90
CA PHE A 11 -23.56 8.97 -10.72
C PHE A 11 -23.30 8.04 -9.51
N LEU A 12 -24.17 7.06 -9.29
CA LEU A 12 -24.00 6.07 -8.22
C LEU A 12 -22.78 5.18 -8.44
N VAL A 13 -22.54 4.74 -9.68
CA VAL A 13 -21.35 3.94 -10.03
C VAL A 13 -20.08 4.76 -9.81
N ALA A 14 -20.07 6.03 -10.20
CA ALA A 14 -18.93 6.91 -9.95
C ALA A 14 -18.62 7.07 -8.46
N VAL A 15 -19.65 7.26 -7.61
CA VAL A 15 -19.48 7.36 -6.14
C VAL A 15 -18.89 6.07 -5.54
N MET A 16 -19.35 4.89 -5.99
CA MET A 16 -18.82 3.61 -5.51
C MET A 16 -17.35 3.38 -5.91
N ILE A 17 -16.95 3.84 -7.11
CA ILE A 17 -15.56 3.74 -7.58
C ILE A 17 -14.64 4.63 -6.74
N ILE A 18 -15.10 5.82 -6.34
CA ILE A 18 -14.29 6.75 -5.54
C ILE A 18 -13.97 6.17 -4.14
N GLN A 19 -14.93 5.51 -3.48
CA GLN A 19 -14.75 4.97 -2.12
C GLN A 19 -13.71 3.84 -2.00
N GLN A 20 -13.53 3.01 -3.04
CA GLN A 20 -12.55 1.91 -2.98
C GLN A 20 -11.09 2.40 -2.99
N THR A 21 -10.85 3.59 -3.53
CA THR A 21 -9.50 4.15 -3.68
C THR A 21 -8.92 4.59 -2.33
N GLU A 22 -9.77 5.03 -1.40
CA GLU A 22 -9.35 5.60 -0.11
C GLU A 22 -8.92 4.52 0.90
N ALA A 23 -9.39 3.28 0.73
CA ALA A 23 -8.94 2.12 1.51
C ALA A 23 -7.46 1.75 1.23
N ALA A 24 -6.87 2.21 0.12
CA ALA A 24 -5.46 1.98 -0.17
C ALA A 24 -4.51 2.79 0.75
N SER A 25 -5.00 3.87 1.37
CA SER A 25 -4.21 4.80 2.18
C SER A 25 -3.77 4.21 3.53
N GLN A 26 -4.53 3.25 4.06
CA GLN A 26 -4.30 2.68 5.39
C GLN A 26 -3.46 1.40 5.37
N HIS A 27 -2.95 0.97 4.22
CA HIS A 27 -2.17 -0.26 4.15
C HIS A 27 -0.66 0.00 4.24
N CYS A 28 0.02 -0.95 4.87
CA CYS A 28 1.47 -1.02 4.82
C CYS A 28 1.93 -1.40 3.41
N THR A 29 3.06 -0.85 2.97
CA THR A 29 3.57 -1.09 1.62
C THR A 29 5.05 -1.44 1.70
N TRP A 30 5.47 -2.42 0.91
CA TRP A 30 6.88 -2.72 0.74
C TRP A 30 7.50 -1.75 -0.25
N HIS A 31 8.47 -0.98 0.21
CA HIS A 31 9.29 -0.13 -0.64
C HIS A 31 10.65 -0.80 -0.86
N GLY A 32 11.23 -0.58 -2.04
CA GLY A 32 12.53 -1.11 -2.45
C GLY A 32 12.41 -2.02 -3.66
N THR A 33 13.13 -1.67 -4.72
CA THR A 33 13.14 -2.41 -5.98
C THR A 33 14.42 -3.24 -6.05
N ALA A 34 14.28 -4.56 -6.12
CA ALA A 34 15.43 -5.43 -6.36
C ALA A 34 16.05 -5.11 -7.75
N PRO A 35 17.36 -5.32 -7.94
CA PRO A 35 18.32 -6.00 -7.06
C PRO A 35 19.01 -5.10 -6.01
N VAL A 36 18.92 -3.78 -6.12
CA VAL A 36 19.52 -2.84 -5.15
C VAL A 36 18.43 -2.04 -4.46
N CYS A 37 18.25 -2.26 -3.17
CA CYS A 37 17.14 -1.68 -2.41
C CYS A 37 17.63 -0.70 -1.36
N MET A 38 17.47 0.59 -1.64
CA MET A 38 17.70 1.68 -0.69
C MET A 38 16.46 2.60 -0.59
N PRO A 39 15.30 2.06 -0.24
CA PRO A 39 14.09 2.86 -0.11
C PRO A 39 14.12 3.72 1.16
N SER A 40 13.46 4.86 1.06
CA SER A 40 13.02 5.68 2.20
C SER A 40 11.50 5.61 2.31
N CYS A 41 10.98 5.52 3.54
CA CYS A 41 9.54 5.64 3.73
C CYS A 41 9.11 7.10 3.50
N PRO A 42 7.94 7.33 2.88
CA PRO A 42 7.38 8.68 2.76
C PRO A 42 7.10 9.28 4.14
N SER A 43 7.05 10.61 4.23
CA SER A 43 6.96 11.37 5.49
C SER A 43 5.79 10.97 6.40
N ASP A 44 4.67 10.52 5.83
CA ASP A 44 3.47 10.10 6.57
C ASP A 44 3.47 8.62 6.99
N LYS A 45 4.50 7.86 6.59
CA LYS A 45 4.69 6.46 6.94
C LYS A 45 5.96 6.27 7.78
N ARG A 46 6.02 5.18 8.55
CA ARG A 46 7.20 4.73 9.30
C ARG A 46 7.62 3.35 8.85
N SER A 47 8.92 3.07 8.86
CA SER A 47 9.43 1.70 8.69
C SER A 47 9.10 0.87 9.92
N VAL A 48 8.35 -0.20 9.75
CA VAL A 48 8.05 -1.16 10.84
C VAL A 48 8.89 -2.43 10.73
N MET A 49 9.40 -2.75 9.54
CA MET A 49 10.20 -3.94 9.29
C MET A 49 11.08 -3.76 8.05
N GLU A 50 12.20 -4.50 7.99
CA GLU A 50 13.11 -4.49 6.86
C GLU A 50 13.53 -5.91 6.49
N THR A 51 13.42 -6.30 5.21
CA THR A 51 13.82 -7.62 4.74
C THR A 51 14.42 -7.57 3.34
N ALA A 52 15.23 -8.56 2.97
CA ALA A 52 15.86 -8.59 1.65
C ALA A 52 14.83 -8.76 0.51
N CYS A 53 13.73 -9.49 0.73
CA CYS A 53 12.79 -9.82 -0.34
C CYS A 53 11.44 -9.08 -0.23
N GLY A 54 11.11 -8.54 0.95
CA GLY A 54 9.77 -8.05 1.24
C GLY A 54 8.75 -9.19 1.22
N LYS A 55 7.54 -8.89 0.74
CA LYS A 55 6.47 -9.88 0.56
C LYS A 55 6.81 -10.95 -0.50
N ASN A 56 7.52 -10.56 -1.56
CA ASN A 56 7.78 -11.45 -2.69
C ASN A 56 9.19 -12.06 -2.62
N LYS A 57 9.26 -13.37 -2.35
CA LYS A 57 10.52 -14.14 -2.30
C LYS A 57 11.20 -14.32 -3.66
N LEU A 58 10.53 -14.00 -4.77
CA LEU A 58 11.09 -14.11 -6.12
C LEU A 58 11.98 -12.92 -6.49
N ALA A 59 11.81 -11.76 -5.85
CA ALA A 59 12.52 -10.52 -6.18
C ALA A 59 13.25 -9.97 -4.96
N CYS A 60 14.36 -10.60 -4.60
CA CYS A 60 15.19 -10.22 -3.45
C CYS A 60 16.26 -9.21 -3.83
N CYS A 61 16.53 -8.29 -2.92
CA CYS A 61 17.63 -7.36 -3.01
C CYS A 61 18.93 -8.11 -2.72
N ILE A 62 19.92 -7.93 -3.60
CA ILE A 62 21.29 -8.40 -3.43
C ILE A 62 22.03 -7.42 -2.52
N THR A 63 21.77 -6.12 -2.70
CA THR A 63 22.37 -5.04 -1.89
C THR A 63 21.27 -4.20 -1.27
N GLY A 64 21.39 -3.92 0.03
CA GLY A 64 20.38 -3.20 0.81
C GLY A 64 19.18 -4.08 1.22
N LYS A 65 18.10 -3.44 1.68
CA LYS A 65 16.89 -4.13 2.18
C LYS A 65 15.64 -3.38 1.73
N LYS A 66 14.55 -4.12 1.50
CA LYS A 66 13.22 -3.54 1.37
C LYS A 66 12.73 -3.10 2.74
N LYS A 67 12.00 -1.99 2.78
CA LYS A 67 11.40 -1.45 3.99
C LYS A 67 9.89 -1.55 3.90
N LEU A 68 9.28 -2.08 4.95
CA LEU A 68 7.84 -2.09 5.12
C LEU A 68 7.42 -0.77 5.75
N CYS A 69 6.77 0.08 4.98
CA CYS A 69 6.33 1.40 5.41
C CYS A 69 4.83 1.38 5.72
N CYS A 70 4.49 1.65 6.98
CA CYS A 70 3.12 1.72 7.46
C CYS A 70 2.74 3.16 7.82
N PRO A 71 1.48 3.58 7.61
CA PRO A 71 0.95 4.84 8.13
C PRO A 71 1.29 5.03 9.61
N LYS A 72 1.75 6.23 9.97
CA LYS A 72 2.03 6.56 11.38
C LYS A 72 0.76 6.52 12.25
N SER A 73 -0.42 6.70 11.65
CA SER A 73 -1.72 6.61 12.30
C SER A 73 -2.08 5.20 12.81
N MET A 74 -1.45 4.13 12.30
CA MET A 74 -1.72 2.76 12.74
C MET A 74 -1.11 2.39 14.11
N GLY A 75 -0.32 3.27 14.71
CA GLY A 75 0.25 3.03 16.04
C GLY A 75 1.26 1.87 16.06
N ASN A 76 1.29 1.13 17.18
CA ASN A 76 2.26 0.06 17.44
C ASN A 76 1.77 -1.26 16.85
N ILE A 77 1.81 -1.36 15.52
CA ILE A 77 1.42 -2.58 14.81
C ILE A 77 2.51 -3.64 14.89
N ASP A 78 2.11 -4.89 15.09
CA ASP A 78 3.00 -6.04 15.01
C ASP A 78 3.62 -6.13 13.60
N PRO A 79 4.96 -6.19 13.47
CA PRO A 79 5.63 -6.15 12.17
C PRO A 79 5.29 -7.35 11.27
N ASN A 80 4.97 -8.51 11.85
CA ASN A 80 4.62 -9.70 11.09
C ASN A 80 3.18 -9.62 10.56
N LEU A 81 2.26 -9.12 11.39
CA LEU A 81 0.90 -8.78 10.96
C LEU A 81 0.93 -7.72 9.85
N ALA A 82 1.73 -6.67 10.05
CA ALA A 82 1.92 -5.62 9.05
C ALA A 82 2.46 -6.16 7.73
N ALA A 83 3.35 -7.16 7.77
CA ALA A 83 3.88 -7.83 6.59
C ALA A 83 2.80 -8.62 5.82
N ALA A 84 1.93 -9.31 6.56
CA ALA A 84 0.88 -10.15 6.02
C ALA A 84 -0.19 -9.33 5.28
N MET A 85 -0.54 -8.15 5.82
CA MET A 85 -1.49 -7.22 5.19
C MET A 85 -0.84 -6.27 4.18
N ALA A 86 0.49 -6.28 4.05
CA ALA A 86 1.18 -5.40 3.13
C ALA A 86 0.83 -5.76 1.68
N HIS A 87 0.64 -4.74 0.85
CA HIS A 87 0.52 -4.92 -0.60
C HIS A 87 1.89 -4.83 -1.28
#